data_AF-A0A3D6B4R4-F1
#
_entry.id   AF-A0A3D6B4R4-F1
#
_cell.length_a   1.000
_cell.length_b   1.000
_cell.length_c   1.000
_cell.angle_alpha   90.00
_cell.angle_beta   90.00
_cell.angle_gamma   90.00
#
_symmetry.space_group_name_H-M   'P 1'
#
loop_
_entity.id
_entity.type
_entity.pdbx_description
1 polymer ?
#
loop_
_entity_poly.entity_id
_entity_poly.type
_entity_poly.pdbx_seq_one_letter_code
_entity_poly.pdbx_strand_id
1 'polypeptide(L)'
;MLHVTDHLGSVVAAVRVSDGALYEASQYDAFGKRSSLTEADTVPLPEGIALRSGFSGKEDQKLEFGAEYMDFGARQYSSMQRRWMTPDPLSEKYYGSSPYAYCDGDPVNFIDPDGCIRQIITDEKNKVIVIGAIFYAAYDYDDVYSGYKRYLMDTVERSCDY
;
A
#
# COMPACT_ATOMS: atom_id res chain seq x y z
N MET A 1 21.70 -4.15 -5.06
CA MET A 1 21.04 -2.88 -4.67
C MET A 1 20.24 -3.16 -3.42
N LEU A 2 20.18 -2.21 -2.48
CA LEU A 2 19.42 -2.31 -1.25
C LEU A 2 18.36 -1.21 -1.25
N HIS A 3 17.12 -1.55 -0.89
CA HIS A 3 16.04 -0.59 -0.69
C HIS A 3 15.92 -0.27 0.80
N VAL A 4 15.89 1.02 1.12
CA VAL A 4 15.55 1.53 2.44
C VAL A 4 14.09 1.93 2.40
N THR A 5 13.31 1.44 3.35
CA THR A 5 11.86 1.67 3.40
C THR A 5 11.43 2.49 4.61
N ASP A 6 10.30 3.16 4.49
CA ASP A 6 9.57 3.67 5.65
C ASP A 6 8.81 2.56 6.39
N HIS A 7 8.06 2.96 7.43
CA HIS A 7 7.24 2.06 8.24
C HIS A 7 6.06 1.40 7.49
N LEU A 8 5.68 1.91 6.32
CA LEU A 8 4.65 1.34 5.46
C LEU A 8 5.26 0.51 4.31
N GLY A 9 6.59 0.37 4.27
CA GLY A 9 7.30 -0.35 3.21
C GLY A 9 7.55 0.45 1.94
N SER A 10 7.26 1.76 1.91
CA SER A 10 7.57 2.61 0.76
C SER A 10 9.08 2.80 0.61
N VAL A 11 9.61 2.67 -0.62
CA VAL A 11 11.05 2.77 -0.89
C VAL A 11 11.49 4.23 -0.88
N VAL A 12 12.06 4.69 0.22
CA VAL A 12 12.53 6.08 0.39
C VAL A 12 13.95 6.29 -0.11
N ALA A 13 14.74 5.22 -0.22
CA ALA A 13 16.05 5.29 -0.87
C ALA A 13 16.45 3.96 -1.50
N ALA A 14 17.18 4.04 -2.61
CA ALA A 14 17.86 2.90 -3.22
C ALA A 14 19.37 3.14 -3.18
N VAL A 15 20.12 2.20 -2.60
CA VAL A 15 21.57 2.34 -2.40
C VAL A 15 22.35 1.17 -2.99
N ARG A 16 23.59 1.44 -3.38
CA ARG A 16 24.54 0.44 -3.83
C ARG A 16 25.13 -0.31 -2.63
N VAL A 17 25.13 -1.63 -2.71
CA VAL A 17 25.54 -2.50 -1.59
C VAL A 17 27.06 -2.44 -1.34
N SER A 18 27.86 -2.19 -2.37
CA SER A 18 29.32 -2.23 -2.27
C SER A 18 29.94 -1.10 -1.44
N ASP A 19 29.35 0.09 -1.52
CA ASP A 19 29.94 1.33 -1.00
C ASP A 19 28.92 2.29 -0.36
N GLY A 20 27.63 1.95 -0.37
CA GLY A 20 26.55 2.79 0.15
C GLY A 20 26.18 3.97 -0.75
N ALA A 21 26.72 4.05 -1.98
CA ALA A 21 26.39 5.15 -2.89
C ALA A 21 24.88 5.19 -3.19
N LEU A 22 24.30 6.39 -3.13
CA LEU A 22 22.87 6.61 -3.30
C LEU A 22 22.50 6.61 -4.78
N TYR A 23 21.59 5.74 -5.20
CA TYR A 23 21.05 5.77 -6.57
C TYR A 23 19.86 6.73 -6.69
N GLU A 24 18.96 6.69 -5.72
CA GLU A 24 17.77 7.54 -5.67
C GLU A 24 17.36 7.74 -4.23
N ALA A 25 16.88 8.94 -3.90
CA ALA A 25 16.08 9.18 -2.71
C ALA A 25 14.74 9.81 -3.08
N SER A 26 13.67 9.26 -2.53
CA SER A 26 12.30 9.69 -2.77
C SER A 26 11.59 9.97 -1.45
N GLN A 27 10.62 10.86 -1.50
CA GLN A 27 9.63 11.05 -0.44
C GLN A 27 8.23 10.86 -1.02
N TYR A 28 7.30 10.44 -0.18
CA TYR A 28 5.91 10.21 -0.55
C TYR A 28 5.00 11.10 0.29
N ASP A 29 3.97 11.66 -0.33
CA ASP A 29 2.83 12.15 0.44
C ASP A 29 2.03 10.98 1.02
N ALA A 30 1.05 11.28 1.88
CA ALA A 30 0.23 10.24 2.51
C ALA A 30 -0.46 9.30 1.51
N PHE A 31 -0.73 9.75 0.28
CA PHE A 31 -1.39 8.97 -0.76
C PHE A 31 -0.41 8.48 -1.84
N GLY A 32 0.89 8.41 -1.52
CA GLY A 32 1.88 7.81 -2.38
C GLY A 32 2.32 8.66 -3.57
N LYS A 33 2.02 9.96 -3.60
CA LYS A 33 2.61 10.85 -4.61
C LYS A 33 4.10 10.96 -4.37
N ARG A 34 4.91 10.44 -5.29
CA ARG A 34 6.37 10.47 -5.22
C ARG A 34 6.91 11.85 -5.56
N SER A 35 7.91 12.31 -4.81
CA SER A 35 8.77 13.42 -5.20
C SER A 35 10.23 13.08 -4.91
N SER A 36 11.12 13.51 -5.79
CA SER A 36 12.56 13.33 -5.61
C SER A 36 13.09 14.34 -4.59
N LEU A 37 14.10 13.93 -3.80
CA LEU A 37 14.81 14.85 -2.93
C LEU A 37 15.80 15.68 -3.77
N THR A 38 15.52 16.98 -3.89
CA THR A 38 16.18 17.90 -4.84
C THR A 38 17.69 18.10 -4.59
N GLU A 39 18.18 17.75 -3.40
CA GLU A 39 19.59 17.96 -2.98
C GLU A 39 20.36 16.65 -2.74
N ALA A 40 19.81 15.50 -3.13
CA ALA A 40 20.49 14.23 -2.94
C ALA A 40 21.66 14.06 -3.92
N ASP A 41 22.86 13.81 -3.39
CA ASP A 41 24.03 13.43 -4.19
C ASP A 41 23.84 11.98 -4.67
N THR A 42 23.43 11.84 -5.93
CA THR A 42 23.07 10.55 -6.53
C THR A 42 24.10 10.10 -7.55
N VAL A 43 24.37 8.80 -7.57
CA VAL A 43 25.13 8.15 -8.65
C VAL A 43 24.16 7.55 -9.68
N PRO A 44 24.53 7.51 -10.97
CA PRO A 44 23.68 6.90 -11.99
C PRO A 44 23.37 5.43 -11.66
N LEU A 45 22.14 5.03 -11.99
CA LEU A 45 21.75 3.62 -11.99
C LEU A 45 22.59 2.83 -13.01
N PRO A 46 22.88 1.55 -12.75
CA PRO A 46 23.48 0.67 -13.75
C PRO A 46 22.61 0.60 -15.02
N GLU A 47 23.25 0.43 -16.17
CA GLU A 47 22.54 0.35 -17.44
C GLU A 47 21.54 -0.81 -17.45
N GLY A 48 20.33 -0.56 -17.98
CA GLY A 48 19.25 -1.56 -18.04
C GLY A 48 18.48 -1.76 -16.72
N ILE A 49 18.82 -1.06 -15.64
CA ILE A 49 18.09 -1.12 -14.37
C ILE A 49 17.17 0.09 -14.22
N ALA A 50 15.91 -0.16 -13.88
CA ALA A 50 14.92 0.87 -13.53
C ALA A 50 14.39 0.61 -12.12
N LEU A 51 14.33 1.66 -11.30
CA LEU A 51 13.70 1.63 -9.98
C LEU A 51 12.19 1.76 -10.15
N ARG A 52 11.48 0.63 -10.10
CA ARG A 52 10.02 0.58 -10.24
C ARG A 52 9.31 0.42 -8.91
N SER A 53 9.96 -0.14 -7.89
CA SER A 53 9.38 -0.23 -6.55
C SER A 53 9.31 1.16 -5.91
N GLY A 54 8.12 1.53 -5.44
CA GLY A 54 7.85 2.84 -4.88
C GLY A 54 7.03 2.78 -3.60
N PHE A 55 5.87 3.41 -3.61
CA PHE A 55 4.98 3.54 -2.46
C PHE A 55 4.44 2.18 -2.00
N SER A 56 4.42 1.92 -0.69
CA SER A 56 3.93 0.65 -0.12
C SER A 56 4.61 -0.61 -0.72
N GLY A 57 5.83 -0.45 -1.24
CA GLY A 57 6.60 -1.50 -1.91
C GLY A 57 6.06 -1.91 -3.29
N LYS A 58 5.08 -1.18 -3.84
CA LYS A 58 4.41 -1.52 -5.10
C LYS A 58 5.16 -1.04 -6.31
N GLU A 59 4.93 -1.72 -7.44
CA GLU A 59 5.59 -1.41 -8.69
C GLU A 59 4.84 -0.30 -9.45
N ASP A 60 5.58 0.76 -9.79
CA ASP A 60 5.14 1.83 -10.69
C ASP A 60 4.94 1.26 -12.11
N GLN A 61 3.69 1.13 -12.52
CA GLN A 61 3.28 0.81 -13.89
C GLN A 61 3.21 2.11 -14.70
N LYS A 62 4.36 2.56 -15.18
CA LYS A 62 4.42 3.65 -16.18
C LYS A 62 3.97 3.11 -17.54
N LEU A 63 2.67 3.14 -17.80
CA LEU A 63 2.15 2.97 -19.15
C LEU A 63 2.67 4.10 -20.04
N GLU A 64 2.85 3.81 -21.33
CA GLU A 64 3.39 4.70 -22.37
C GLU A 64 2.65 6.05 -22.51
N PHE A 65 1.53 6.22 -21.81
CA PHE A 65 0.63 7.38 -21.85
C PHE A 65 0.77 8.36 -20.65
N GLY A 66 1.82 8.22 -19.84
CA GLY A 66 2.15 9.20 -18.79
C GLY A 66 1.23 9.19 -17.57
N ALA A 67 0.38 8.17 -17.43
CA ALA A 67 -0.44 7.97 -16.24
C ALA A 67 0.34 7.16 -15.20
N GLU A 68 0.44 7.70 -13.98
CA GLU A 68 1.13 7.08 -12.85
C GLU A 68 0.17 6.13 -12.13
N TYR A 69 0.32 4.83 -12.40
CA TYR A 69 -0.39 3.77 -11.69
C TYR A 69 0.59 2.88 -10.95
N MET A 70 0.11 2.28 -9.87
CA MET A 70 0.83 1.25 -9.13
C MET A 70 0.04 -0.04 -9.13
N ASP A 71 0.74 -1.14 -9.35
CA ASP A 71 0.15 -2.47 -9.30
C ASP A 71 0.13 -3.01 -7.87
N PHE A 72 -1.07 -3.17 -7.32
CA PHE A 72 -1.27 -3.78 -6.01
C PHE A 72 -1.68 -5.25 -6.10
N GLY A 73 -1.83 -5.80 -7.31
CA GLY A 73 -2.32 -7.16 -7.56
C GLY A 73 -3.75 -7.12 -8.05
N ALA A 74 -4.72 -7.05 -7.14
CA ALA A 74 -6.14 -7.07 -7.52
C ALA A 74 -6.64 -5.76 -8.13
N ARG A 75 -5.97 -4.64 -7.83
CA ARG A 75 -6.34 -3.31 -8.31
C ARG A 75 -5.12 -2.50 -8.71
N GLN A 76 -5.33 -1.61 -9.68
CA GLN A 76 -4.39 -0.54 -9.99
C GLN A 76 -4.72 0.70 -9.15
N TYR A 77 -3.72 1.28 -8.52
CA TYR A 77 -3.86 2.48 -7.69
C TYR A 77 -3.35 3.72 -8.42
N SER A 78 -4.05 4.85 -8.30
CA SER A 78 -3.56 6.16 -8.75
C SER A 78 -3.29 7.07 -7.56
N SER A 79 -2.01 7.41 -7.34
CA SER A 79 -1.60 8.40 -6.35
C SER A 79 -2.04 9.83 -6.70
N MET A 80 -2.13 10.13 -8.00
CA MET A 80 -2.62 11.43 -8.49
C MET A 80 -4.09 11.66 -8.14
N GLN A 81 -4.94 10.63 -8.29
CA GLN A 81 -6.37 10.69 -7.96
C GLN A 81 -6.68 10.24 -6.53
N ARG A 82 -5.66 9.71 -5.83
CA ARG A 82 -5.71 9.22 -4.44
C ARG A 82 -6.74 8.10 -4.24
N ARG A 83 -6.91 7.23 -5.23
CA ARG A 83 -7.95 6.20 -5.26
C ARG A 83 -7.59 5.01 -6.14
N TRP A 84 -8.34 3.94 -5.99
CA TRP A 84 -8.31 2.80 -6.92
C TRP A 84 -8.89 3.18 -8.28
N MET A 85 -8.35 2.56 -9.33
CA MET A 85 -8.81 2.74 -10.71
C MET A 85 -9.99 1.84 -11.06
N THR A 86 -10.22 0.79 -10.27
CA THR A 86 -11.31 -0.18 -10.41
C THR A 86 -12.07 -0.33 -9.09
N PRO A 87 -13.36 -0.69 -9.14
CA PRO A 87 -14.12 -1.00 -7.93
C PRO A 87 -13.47 -2.12 -7.11
N ASP A 88 -13.61 -2.02 -5.79
CA ASP A 88 -13.21 -3.06 -4.86
C ASP A 88 -13.97 -4.37 -5.13
N PRO A 89 -13.26 -5.49 -5.37
CA PRO A 89 -13.86 -6.81 -5.51
C PRO A 89 -14.74 -7.19 -4.31
N LEU A 90 -14.47 -6.62 -3.13
CA LEU A 90 -15.14 -6.89 -1.87
C LEU A 90 -16.07 -5.77 -1.41
N SER A 91 -16.37 -4.79 -2.28
CA SER A 91 -17.22 -3.65 -1.93
C SER A 91 -18.60 -4.03 -1.36
N GLU A 92 -19.15 -5.18 -1.75
CA GLU A 92 -20.42 -5.67 -1.21
C GLU A 92 -20.33 -6.09 0.27
N LYS A 93 -19.12 -6.33 0.79
CA LYS A 93 -18.91 -6.71 2.19
C LYS A 93 -18.98 -5.53 3.14
N TYR A 94 -18.95 -4.28 2.69
CA TYR A 94 -19.04 -3.09 3.56
C TYR A 94 -19.74 -1.92 2.89
N TYR A 95 -20.79 -1.42 3.54
CA TYR A 95 -21.69 -0.43 2.95
C TYR A 95 -21.39 1.02 3.33
N GLY A 96 -20.22 1.32 3.91
CA GLY A 96 -19.84 2.66 4.39
C GLY A 96 -18.66 3.32 3.69
N SER A 97 -17.95 2.57 2.82
CA SER A 97 -16.77 3.07 2.12
C SER A 97 -17.00 3.09 0.61
N SER A 98 -16.35 4.01 -0.09
CA SER A 98 -16.41 4.02 -1.55
C SER A 98 -15.69 2.78 -2.09
N PRO A 99 -16.21 2.09 -3.13
CA PRO A 99 -15.50 0.99 -3.78
C PRO A 99 -14.16 1.42 -4.40
N TYR A 100 -13.88 2.72 -4.47
CA TYR A 100 -12.63 3.26 -4.98
C TYR A 100 -11.72 3.82 -3.87
N ALA A 101 -12.12 3.79 -2.60
CA ALA A 101 -11.35 4.38 -1.52
C ALA A 101 -10.07 3.57 -1.22
N TYR A 102 -8.93 4.25 -1.22
CA TYR A 102 -7.69 3.67 -0.70
C TYR A 102 -7.63 3.87 0.80
N CYS A 103 -7.42 2.78 1.56
CA CYS A 103 -7.27 2.80 3.01
C CYS A 103 -8.40 3.54 3.76
N ASP A 104 -9.61 3.58 3.18
CA ASP A 104 -10.75 4.34 3.70
C ASP A 104 -10.44 5.83 3.98
N GLY A 105 -9.48 6.40 3.25
CA GLY A 105 -9.03 7.78 3.42
C GLY A 105 -7.95 7.99 4.49
N ASP A 106 -7.46 6.94 5.16
CA ASP A 106 -6.42 7.02 6.19
C ASP A 106 -5.16 6.18 5.83
N PRO A 107 -4.40 6.56 4.78
CA PRO A 107 -3.24 5.81 4.32
C PRO A 107 -1.98 5.98 5.18
N VAL A 108 -2.06 6.75 6.27
CA VAL A 108 -0.96 6.87 7.25
C VAL A 108 -0.99 5.69 8.23
N ASN A 109 -2.20 5.25 8.61
CA ASN A 109 -2.39 4.18 9.59
C ASN A 109 -2.69 2.81 8.95
N PHE A 110 -3.13 2.79 7.70
CA PHE A 110 -3.47 1.57 6.98
C PHE A 110 -2.70 1.46 5.66
N ILE A 111 -2.48 0.21 5.25
CA ILE A 111 -1.98 -0.18 3.92
C ILE A 111 -2.99 -1.14 3.29
N ASP A 112 -3.09 -1.21 1.97
CA ASP A 112 -3.73 -2.35 1.30
C ASP A 112 -2.64 -3.18 0.61
N PRO A 113 -2.25 -4.37 1.13
CA PRO A 113 -1.12 -5.11 0.57
C PRO A 113 -1.41 -5.84 -0.73
N ASP A 114 -2.66 -6.10 -1.09
CA ASP A 114 -3.03 -6.92 -2.25
C ASP A 114 -4.06 -6.24 -3.17
N GLY A 115 -4.47 -5.02 -2.81
CA GLY A 115 -5.52 -4.31 -3.50
C GLY A 115 -6.89 -4.93 -3.24
N CYS A 116 -7.11 -5.60 -2.12
CA CYS A 116 -8.41 -6.15 -1.73
C CYS A 116 -8.85 -5.62 -0.36
N ILE A 117 -8.00 -5.74 0.66
CA ILE A 117 -8.37 -5.35 2.02
C ILE A 117 -7.25 -4.55 2.68
N ARG A 118 -7.62 -3.38 3.21
CA ARG A 118 -6.71 -2.60 4.06
C ARG A 118 -6.41 -3.32 5.38
N GLN A 119 -5.16 -3.23 5.79
CA GLN A 119 -4.59 -3.81 7.00
C GLN A 119 -3.98 -2.71 7.86
N ILE A 120 -4.00 -2.91 9.17
CA ILE A 120 -3.25 -2.07 10.12
C ILE A 120 -1.82 -2.58 10.14
N ILE A 121 -0.84 -1.71 9.88
CA ILE A 121 0.57 -2.04 10.13
C ILE A 121 0.89 -1.65 11.58
N THR A 122 1.43 -2.59 12.36
CA THR A 122 1.97 -2.29 13.69
C THR A 122 3.43 -2.78 13.78
N ASP A 123 4.31 -1.91 14.29
CA ASP A 123 5.75 -2.14 14.49
C ASP A 123 6.04 -3.40 15.35
N GLU A 124 6.98 -4.23 14.89
CA GLU A 124 7.45 -5.48 15.54
C GLU A 124 7.88 -5.29 17.01
N LYS A 125 8.24 -4.08 17.44
CA LYS A 125 8.52 -3.78 18.86
C LYS A 125 7.33 -3.96 19.78
N ASN A 126 6.09 -3.84 19.27
CA ASN A 126 4.88 -3.77 20.10
C ASN A 126 4.10 -5.10 20.22
N LYS A 127 4.53 -6.19 19.57
CA LYS A 127 3.88 -7.53 19.65
C LYS A 127 2.34 -7.48 19.46
N VAL A 128 1.84 -6.98 18.33
CA VAL A 128 0.40 -7.02 17.99
C VAL A 128 0.16 -7.56 16.58
N ILE A 129 -0.99 -8.24 16.46
CA ILE A 129 -1.52 -9.13 15.43
C ILE A 129 -2.01 -8.36 14.20
N VAL A 130 -1.82 -8.94 13.01
CA VAL A 130 -2.43 -8.49 11.75
C VAL A 130 -3.94 -8.70 11.82
N ILE A 131 -4.71 -7.62 11.80
CA ILE A 131 -6.18 -7.65 11.68
C ILE A 131 -6.55 -6.92 10.39
N GLY A 132 -7.10 -7.64 9.40
CA GLY A 132 -7.79 -7.02 8.29
C GLY A 132 -9.05 -6.34 8.81
N ALA A 133 -9.18 -5.03 8.59
CA ALA A 133 -10.25 -4.24 9.19
C ALA A 133 -11.35 -3.96 8.17
N ILE A 134 -12.53 -4.56 8.37
CA ILE A 134 -13.78 -4.11 7.76
C ILE A 134 -14.55 -3.32 8.83
N PHE A 135 -14.79 -2.02 8.61
CA PHE A 135 -15.65 -1.23 9.49
C PHE A 135 -17.08 -1.26 8.93
N TYR A 136 -17.99 -1.90 9.67
CA TYR A 136 -19.43 -1.71 9.47
C TYR A 136 -19.85 -0.51 10.29
N ALA A 137 -20.29 0.57 9.64
CA ALA A 137 -21.08 1.58 10.34
C ALA A 137 -22.50 1.04 10.52
N ALA A 138 -22.74 0.27 11.58
CA ALA A 138 -24.09 -0.14 11.97
C ALA A 138 -24.29 0.07 13.47
N TYR A 139 -25.31 0.86 13.81
CA TYR A 139 -25.85 0.96 15.15
C TYR A 139 -26.52 -0.37 15.53
N ASP A 140 -25.78 -1.32 16.12
CA ASP A 140 -26.25 -2.20 17.20
C ASP A 140 -25.08 -3.06 17.73
N TYR A 141 -24.97 -3.22 19.06
CA TYR A 141 -23.71 -3.55 19.75
C TYR A 141 -23.45 -5.06 19.96
N ASP A 142 -24.46 -5.93 19.80
CA ASP A 142 -24.42 -7.28 20.37
C ASP A 142 -24.13 -8.45 19.40
N ASP A 143 -24.37 -8.31 18.08
CA ASP A 143 -24.12 -9.42 17.11
C ASP A 143 -22.68 -9.45 16.55
N VAL A 144 -21.93 -8.40 16.88
CA VAL A 144 -20.62 -8.05 16.31
C VAL A 144 -19.53 -9.05 16.72
N TYR A 145 -19.51 -9.48 17.99
CA TYR A 145 -18.42 -10.33 18.50
C TYR A 145 -18.38 -11.73 17.88
N SER A 146 -19.54 -12.29 17.49
CA SER A 146 -19.60 -13.63 16.88
C SER A 146 -19.11 -13.61 15.42
N GLY A 147 -19.42 -12.54 14.69
CA GLY A 147 -18.95 -12.30 13.32
C GLY A 147 -17.45 -12.02 13.25
N TYR A 148 -16.92 -11.21 14.17
CA TYR A 148 -15.49 -10.87 14.22
C TYR A 148 -14.59 -12.11 14.37
N LYS A 149 -15.01 -13.09 15.18
CA LYS A 149 -14.21 -14.31 15.42
C LYS A 149 -14.19 -15.26 14.21
N ARG A 150 -15.28 -15.32 13.44
CA ARG A 150 -15.35 -16.13 12.21
C ARG A 150 -14.61 -15.45 11.06
N TYR A 151 -14.68 -14.11 10.96
CA TYR A 151 -13.99 -13.33 9.95
C TYR A 151 -12.46 -13.30 10.13
N LEU A 152 -11.96 -13.19 11.37
CA LEU A 152 -10.52 -13.24 11.65
C LEU A 152 -9.85 -14.55 11.22
N MET A 153 -10.58 -15.68 11.26
CA MET A 153 -10.08 -16.97 10.77
C MET A 153 -10.10 -17.04 9.24
N ASP A 154 -11.15 -16.51 8.61
CA ASP A 154 -11.28 -16.47 7.14
C ASP A 154 -10.33 -15.46 6.47
N THR A 155 -9.96 -14.37 7.16
CA THR A 155 -9.09 -13.29 6.61
C THR A 155 -7.63 -13.74 6.45
N VAL A 156 -7.21 -14.76 7.20
CA VAL A 156 -5.89 -15.39 7.01
C VAL A 156 -5.88 -16.29 5.77
N GLU A 157 -7.05 -16.70 5.27
CA GLU A 157 -7.19 -17.66 4.16
C GLU A 157 -7.73 -17.06 2.84
N ARG A 158 -8.27 -15.83 2.84
CA ARG A 158 -8.78 -15.20 1.61
C ARG A 158 -7.74 -14.30 0.95
N SER A 159 -6.99 -14.88 0.03
CA SER A 159 -6.59 -14.20 -1.20
C SER A 159 -7.83 -13.68 -1.94
N CYS A 160 -7.66 -12.81 -2.93
CA CYS A 160 -8.71 -12.21 -3.76
C CYS A 160 -9.54 -13.22 -4.60
N ASP A 161 -9.65 -14.47 -4.16
CA ASP A 161 -10.39 -15.55 -4.78
C ASP A 161 -11.87 -15.43 -4.43
N TYR A 162 -12.68 -15.36 -5.49
CA TYR A 162 -14.14 -15.44 -5.46
C TYR A 162 -14.62 -16.88 -5.25
#